data_AF-A0AAQ6A787-F1
#
_entry.id   AF-A0AAQ6A787-F1
#
_cell.length_a   1.000
_cell.length_b   1.000
_cell.length_c   1.000
_cell.angle_alpha   90.00
_cell.angle_beta   90.00
_cell.angle_gamma   90.00
#
_symmetry.space_group_name_H-M   'P 1'
#
loop_
_entity.id
_entity.type
_entity.pdbx_description
1 polymer ?
#
loop_
_entity_poly.entity_id
_entity_poly.type
_entity_poly.pdbx_seq_one_letter_code
_entity_poly.pdbx_strand_id
1 'polypeptide(L)'
;MSERVILHYFNGRGKMESIRWLLTVAEVEFDEMYLTGREQYEKLLNDGSLMFQQVPMVEIDGMKLVQTKAIFQYIAEKYNLHGKDAKERAMINMYCEGLMDLMEMMMILPFCADPKPQLDKVKAKAIERYLPVFEKAVTGPVYLVGGRVTCADVLLVECTLMLEERFCDILRDFDSLKSHQGRMISIPAIQRFLQPGSKRRPIPDESYTKTVKEVFQMNIQF
;
A
#
# COMPACT_ATOMS: atom_id res chain seq x y z
N MET A 1 5.86 -2.01 -28.50
CA MET A 1 5.19 -2.71 -27.38
C MET A 1 5.69 -2.03 -26.12
N SER A 2 4.84 -1.41 -25.32
CA SER A 2 5.27 -0.90 -24.01
C SER A 2 5.74 -2.09 -23.18
N GLU A 3 6.89 -1.99 -22.53
CA GLU A 3 7.36 -3.04 -21.64
C GLU A 3 6.32 -3.28 -20.53
N ARG A 4 6.09 -4.55 -20.20
CA ARG A 4 5.11 -4.98 -19.21
C ARG A 4 5.64 -4.66 -17.81
N VAL A 5 4.80 -4.10 -16.92
CA VAL A 5 5.18 -3.83 -15.54
C VAL A 5 5.26 -5.15 -14.77
N ILE A 6 6.37 -5.44 -14.08
CA ILE A 6 6.55 -6.70 -13.33
C ILE A 6 6.88 -6.40 -11.86
N LEU A 7 6.08 -6.93 -10.94
CA LEU A 7 6.23 -6.76 -9.50
C LEU A 7 6.92 -7.99 -8.91
N HIS A 8 8.08 -7.80 -8.29
CA HIS A 8 8.82 -8.84 -7.58
C HIS A 8 8.58 -8.71 -6.08
N TYR A 9 7.81 -9.66 -5.52
CA TYR A 9 7.48 -9.67 -4.09
C TYR A 9 6.97 -11.04 -3.63
N PHE A 10 6.54 -11.15 -2.37
CA PHE A 10 5.80 -12.33 -1.90
C PHE A 10 4.38 -12.36 -2.46
N ASN A 11 3.79 -13.56 -2.50
CA ASN A 11 2.36 -13.73 -2.77
C ASN A 11 1.51 -13.32 -1.57
N GLY A 12 1.47 -12.01 -1.29
CA GLY A 12 0.73 -11.40 -0.19
C GLY A 12 0.84 -9.89 -0.25
N ARG A 13 0.22 -9.20 0.73
CA ARG A 13 0.18 -7.74 0.77
C ARG A 13 1.57 -7.12 0.93
N GLY A 14 2.08 -7.14 2.17
CA GLY A 14 3.30 -6.47 2.61
C GLY A 14 3.44 -5.06 2.03
N LYS A 15 4.68 -4.66 1.70
CA LYS A 15 4.99 -3.33 1.14
C LYS A 15 4.65 -3.18 -0.35
N MET A 16 4.17 -4.22 -1.02
CA MET A 16 3.81 -4.18 -2.45
C MET A 16 2.32 -3.85 -2.66
N GLU A 17 1.47 -4.00 -1.64
CA GLU A 17 0.02 -3.86 -1.82
C GLU A 17 -0.39 -2.47 -2.32
N SER A 18 0.16 -1.41 -1.74
CA SER A 18 -0.11 -0.04 -2.20
C SER A 18 0.31 0.22 -3.65
N ILE A 19 1.34 -0.47 -4.14
CA ILE A 19 1.76 -0.40 -5.54
C ILE A 19 0.71 -1.08 -6.44
N ARG A 20 0.15 -2.22 -6.03
CA ARG A 20 -0.95 -2.89 -6.75
C ARG A 20 -2.20 -2.00 -6.81
N TRP A 21 -2.56 -1.37 -5.70
CA TRP A 21 -3.65 -0.40 -5.63
C TRP A 21 -3.45 0.74 -6.62
N LEU A 22 -2.27 1.37 -6.60
CA LEU A 22 -2.00 2.53 -7.43
C LEU A 22 -1.97 2.17 -8.93
N LEU A 23 -1.34 1.07 -9.32
CA LEU A 23 -1.33 0.59 -10.70
C LEU A 23 -2.74 0.26 -11.19
N THR A 24 -3.58 -0.32 -10.33
CA THR A 24 -4.97 -0.63 -10.68
C THR A 24 -5.78 0.65 -10.92
N VAL A 25 -5.64 1.66 -10.05
CA VAL A 25 -6.30 2.97 -10.25
C VAL A 25 -5.80 3.68 -11.50
N ALA A 26 -4.53 3.49 -11.85
CA ALA A 26 -3.93 3.99 -13.09
C ALA A 26 -4.33 3.17 -14.34
N GLU A 27 -5.16 2.12 -14.19
CA GLU A 27 -5.58 1.20 -15.27
C GLU A 27 -4.38 0.55 -15.99
N VAL A 28 -3.34 0.21 -15.21
CA VAL A 28 -2.11 -0.41 -15.71
C VAL A 28 -2.13 -1.90 -15.42
N GLU A 29 -2.05 -2.71 -16.48
CA GLU A 29 -1.82 -4.14 -16.35
C GLU A 29 -0.38 -4.41 -15.90
N PHE A 30 -0.23 -5.28 -14.91
CA PHE A 30 1.08 -5.66 -14.36
C PHE A 30 1.14 -7.16 -14.08
N ASP A 31 2.31 -7.76 -14.20
CA ASP A 31 2.56 -9.14 -13.78
C ASP A 31 3.22 -9.20 -12.41
N GLU A 32 3.21 -10.39 -11.82
CA GLU A 32 3.80 -10.64 -10.52
C GLU A 32 4.72 -11.86 -10.59
N MET A 33 5.96 -11.68 -10.13
CA MET A 33 6.91 -12.76 -9.88
C MET A 33 7.02 -12.95 -8.38
N TYR A 34 6.53 -14.11 -7.90
CA TYR A 34 6.49 -14.39 -6.48
C TYR A 34 7.78 -15.02 -5.97
N LEU A 35 8.25 -14.52 -4.83
CA LEU A 35 9.24 -15.16 -3.99
C LEU A 35 8.55 -16.26 -3.16
N THR A 36 8.49 -17.46 -3.71
CA THR A 36 7.97 -18.67 -3.06
C THR A 36 9.07 -19.50 -2.39
N GLY A 37 10.34 -19.28 -2.74
CA GLY A 37 11.49 -19.98 -2.17
C GLY A 37 12.76 -19.13 -2.15
N ARG A 38 13.71 -19.49 -1.28
CA ARG A 38 14.96 -18.75 -1.05
C ARG A 38 15.77 -18.55 -2.33
N GLU A 39 15.85 -19.57 -3.18
CA GLU A 39 16.63 -19.56 -4.42
C GLU A 39 16.21 -18.43 -5.38
N GLN A 40 14.91 -18.09 -5.43
CA GLN A 40 14.42 -16.99 -6.28
C GLN A 40 14.91 -15.63 -5.77
N TYR A 41 14.97 -15.45 -4.45
CA TYR A 41 15.52 -14.25 -3.84
C TYR A 41 17.03 -14.16 -4.06
N GLU A 42 17.76 -15.26 -3.88
CA GLU A 42 19.21 -15.33 -4.15
C GLU A 42 19.54 -15.06 -5.61
N LYS A 43 18.70 -15.52 -6.55
CA LYS A 43 18.84 -15.17 -7.96
C LYS A 43 18.76 -13.66 -8.18
N LEU A 44 17.78 -12.97 -7.59
CA LEU A 44 17.67 -11.51 -7.72
C LEU A 44 18.87 -10.76 -7.14
N LEU A 45 19.46 -11.28 -6.05
CA LEU A 45 20.70 -10.76 -5.46
C LEU A 45 21.89 -10.96 -6.41
N ASN A 46 22.09 -12.18 -6.90
CA ASN A 46 23.20 -12.55 -7.77
C ASN A 46 23.15 -11.83 -9.12
N ASP A 47 21.94 -11.58 -9.64
CA ASP A 47 21.71 -10.80 -10.87
C ASP A 47 21.99 -9.29 -10.68
N GLY A 48 22.33 -8.84 -9.46
CA GLY A 48 22.51 -7.42 -9.13
C GLY A 48 21.22 -6.60 -9.28
N SER A 49 20.06 -7.24 -9.27
CA SER A 49 18.76 -6.59 -9.55
C SER A 49 18.23 -5.77 -8.38
N LEU A 50 18.71 -6.05 -7.16
CA LEU A 50 18.24 -5.41 -5.93
C LEU A 50 19.33 -4.46 -5.41
N MET A 51 19.23 -3.16 -5.75
CA MET A 51 20.23 -2.15 -5.36
C MET A 51 20.54 -2.15 -3.85
N PHE A 52 19.54 -2.38 -3.01
CA PHE A 52 19.68 -2.47 -1.55
C PHE A 52 19.40 -3.87 -1.00
N GLN A 53 19.52 -4.90 -1.85
CA GLN A 53 19.30 -6.30 -1.44
C GLN A 53 17.92 -6.52 -0.80
N GLN A 54 16.90 -5.78 -1.24
CA GLN A 54 15.57 -5.76 -0.66
C GLN A 54 14.54 -5.74 -1.77
N VAL A 55 13.39 -6.35 -1.50
CA VAL A 55 12.13 -6.13 -2.24
C VAL A 55 11.19 -5.30 -1.34
N PRO A 56 10.22 -4.53 -1.89
CA PRO A 56 9.71 -4.50 -3.26
C PRO A 56 10.73 -4.14 -4.34
N MET A 57 10.65 -4.81 -5.49
CA MET A 57 11.27 -4.39 -6.74
C MET A 57 10.22 -4.41 -7.86
N VAL A 58 10.25 -3.40 -8.73
CA VAL A 58 9.36 -3.29 -9.89
C VAL A 58 10.18 -3.04 -11.15
N GLU A 59 9.96 -3.87 -12.17
CA GLU A 59 10.44 -3.63 -13.53
C GLU A 59 9.43 -2.74 -14.26
N ILE A 60 9.86 -1.55 -14.68
CA ILE A 60 9.01 -0.57 -15.38
C ILE A 60 9.89 0.39 -16.20
N ASP A 61 9.53 0.62 -17.47
CA ASP A 61 10.24 1.53 -18.39
C ASP A 61 11.77 1.29 -18.47
N GLY A 62 12.19 0.04 -18.61
CA GLY A 62 13.61 -0.35 -18.64
C GLY A 62 14.34 -0.23 -17.29
N MET A 63 13.67 0.18 -16.21
CA MET A 63 14.25 0.31 -14.87
C MET A 63 13.88 -0.86 -13.96
N LYS A 64 14.78 -1.21 -13.05
CA LYS A 64 14.52 -2.07 -11.89
C LYS A 64 14.48 -1.21 -10.64
N LEU A 65 13.30 -0.69 -10.32
CA LEU A 65 13.12 0.21 -9.18
C LEU A 65 12.93 -0.57 -7.89
N VAL A 66 13.70 -0.23 -6.85
CA VAL A 66 13.50 -0.69 -5.47
C VAL A 66 13.12 0.49 -4.58
N GLN A 67 12.79 0.23 -3.30
CA GLN A 67 12.22 1.19 -2.34
C GLN A 67 10.78 1.58 -2.67
N THR A 68 9.85 1.14 -1.82
CA THR A 68 8.40 1.31 -1.99
C THR A 68 8.00 2.74 -2.35
N LYS A 69 8.56 3.73 -1.64
CA LYS A 69 8.24 5.14 -1.86
C LYS A 69 8.68 5.62 -3.25
N ALA A 70 9.89 5.25 -3.68
CA ALA A 70 10.41 5.65 -4.99
C ALA A 70 9.56 5.04 -6.12
N ILE A 71 9.22 3.76 -6.01
CA ILE A 71 8.34 3.05 -6.95
C ILE A 71 6.96 3.74 -7.00
N PHE A 72 6.36 3.97 -5.83
CA PHE A 72 5.02 4.55 -5.71
C PHE A 72 4.96 5.97 -6.28
N GLN A 73 5.96 6.81 -5.99
CA GLN A 73 6.05 8.17 -6.54
C GLN A 73 6.29 8.18 -8.05
N TYR A 74 7.13 7.29 -8.57
CA TYR A 74 7.35 7.18 -10.01
C TYR A 74 6.06 6.84 -10.76
N ILE A 75 5.31 5.85 -10.27
CA ILE A 75 4.00 5.46 -10.84
C ILE A 75 3.01 6.63 -10.73
N ALA A 76 2.95 7.30 -9.57
CA ALA A 76 2.05 8.43 -9.38
C ALA A 76 2.34 9.59 -10.35
N GLU A 77 3.62 9.92 -10.57
CA GLU A 77 4.02 10.96 -11.53
C GLU A 77 3.70 10.54 -12.97
N LYS A 78 4.10 9.33 -13.37
CA LYS A 78 3.92 8.79 -14.72
C LYS A 78 2.45 8.80 -15.16
N TYR A 79 1.53 8.53 -14.24
CA TYR A 79 0.10 8.43 -14.52
C TYR A 79 -0.71 9.62 -14.01
N ASN A 80 -0.08 10.77 -13.77
CA ASN A 80 -0.72 12.04 -13.39
C ASN A 80 -1.55 11.99 -12.10
N LEU A 81 -1.16 11.14 -11.15
CA LEU A 81 -1.76 10.98 -9.82
C LEU A 81 -0.98 11.72 -8.72
N HIS A 82 0.05 12.50 -9.08
CA HIS A 82 0.94 13.19 -8.12
C HIS A 82 0.73 14.72 -8.05
N GLY A 83 -0.37 15.26 -8.59
CA GLY A 83 -0.65 16.71 -8.55
C GLY A 83 0.11 17.52 -9.62
N LYS A 84 -0.32 18.77 -9.85
CA LYS A 84 0.18 19.59 -10.99
C LYS A 84 1.46 20.38 -10.71
N ASP A 85 1.73 20.69 -9.44
CA ASP A 85 2.79 21.59 -9.06
C ASP A 85 3.47 21.15 -7.76
N ALA A 86 4.58 21.82 -7.42
CA ALA A 86 5.38 21.48 -6.24
C ALA A 86 4.59 21.58 -4.93
N LYS A 87 3.59 22.47 -4.82
CA LYS A 87 2.80 22.63 -3.60
C LYS A 87 1.80 21.50 -3.45
N GLU A 88 1.09 21.14 -4.53
CA GLU A 88 0.21 19.96 -4.54
C GLU A 88 1.02 18.69 -4.22
N ARG A 89 2.19 18.50 -4.86
CA ARG A 89 3.09 17.35 -4.60
C ARG A 89 3.55 17.27 -3.16
N ALA A 90 3.91 18.40 -2.56
CA ALA A 90 4.33 18.47 -1.16
C ALA A 90 3.20 18.02 -0.22
N MET A 91 1.97 18.49 -0.44
CA MET A 91 0.81 18.08 0.36
C MET A 91 0.48 16.61 0.17
N ILE A 92 0.48 16.11 -1.07
CA ILE A 92 0.26 14.69 -1.39
C ILE A 92 1.29 13.83 -0.67
N ASN A 93 2.58 14.19 -0.76
CA ASN A 93 3.65 13.44 -0.10
C ASN A 93 3.46 13.42 1.42
N MET A 94 3.11 14.54 2.05
CA MET A 94 2.89 14.60 3.50
C MET A 94 1.75 13.67 3.94
N TYR A 95 0.65 13.63 3.17
CA TYR A 95 -0.46 12.72 3.42
C TYR A 95 -0.06 11.26 3.21
N CYS A 96 0.63 10.93 2.11
CA CYS A 96 1.11 9.59 1.84
C CYS A 96 2.03 9.06 2.95
N GLU A 97 2.99 9.86 3.42
CA GLU A 97 3.92 9.45 4.48
C GLU A 97 3.18 9.17 5.80
N GLY A 98 2.22 10.02 6.18
CA GLY A 98 1.42 9.79 7.38
C GLY A 98 0.57 8.51 7.31
N LEU A 99 0.04 8.19 6.13
CA LEU A 99 -0.70 6.94 5.90
C LEU A 99 0.24 5.72 5.93
N MET A 100 1.40 5.82 5.29
CA MET A 100 2.41 4.75 5.30
C MET A 100 2.88 4.44 6.73
N ASP A 101 3.13 5.45 7.57
CA ASP A 101 3.47 5.24 8.98
C ASP A 101 2.42 4.37 9.71
N LEU A 102 1.13 4.67 9.52
CA LEU A 102 0.05 3.93 10.16
C LEU A 102 -0.08 2.51 9.57
N MET A 103 0.03 2.37 8.25
CA MET A 103 -0.04 1.08 7.57
C MET A 103 1.14 0.17 7.92
N GLU A 104 2.34 0.72 8.11
CA GLU A 104 3.51 -0.03 8.54
C GLU A 104 3.32 -0.61 9.96
N MET A 105 2.65 0.13 10.86
CA MET A 105 2.27 -0.39 12.18
C MET A 105 1.28 -1.56 12.09
N MET A 106 0.43 -1.62 11.06
CA MET A 106 -0.48 -2.75 10.83
C MET A 106 0.21 -3.94 10.16
N MET A 107 1.17 -3.67 9.27
CA MET A 107 1.86 -4.69 8.48
C MET A 107 2.67 -5.67 9.35
N ILE A 108 3.14 -5.25 10.52
CA ILE A 108 3.91 -6.11 11.44
C ILE A 108 3.02 -7.14 12.17
N LEU A 109 1.70 -6.90 12.26
CA LEU A 109 0.77 -7.70 13.07
C LEU A 109 0.83 -9.21 12.80
N PRO A 110 0.90 -9.70 11.54
CA PRO A 110 0.97 -11.14 11.28
C PRO A 110 2.23 -11.82 11.83
N PHE A 111 3.27 -11.06 12.14
CA PHE A 111 4.53 -11.58 12.66
C PHE A 111 4.63 -11.56 14.19
N CYS A 112 3.69 -10.90 14.87
CA CYS A 112 3.67 -10.82 16.34
C CYS A 112 3.18 -12.14 16.96
N ALA A 113 3.85 -12.62 18.01
CA ALA A 113 3.38 -13.77 18.77
C ALA A 113 2.08 -13.45 19.55
N ASP A 114 2.03 -12.26 20.18
CA ASP A 114 0.81 -11.66 20.71
C ASP A 114 0.53 -10.33 19.97
N PRO A 115 -0.48 -10.27 19.09
CA PRO A 115 -0.78 -9.05 18.34
C PRO A 115 -1.51 -7.98 19.19
N LYS A 116 -2.01 -8.31 20.39
CA LYS A 116 -2.89 -7.41 21.16
C LYS A 116 -2.24 -6.05 21.50
N PRO A 117 -1.00 -5.97 22.04
CA PRO A 117 -0.39 -4.68 22.36
C PRO A 117 -0.21 -3.80 21.12
N GLN A 118 0.12 -4.41 19.98
CA GLN A 118 0.30 -3.69 18.73
C GLN A 118 -1.05 -3.24 18.14
N LEU A 119 -2.10 -4.05 18.24
CA LEU A 119 -3.46 -3.67 17.86
C LEU A 119 -3.97 -2.48 18.67
N ASP A 120 -3.80 -2.50 19.99
CA ASP A 120 -4.21 -1.39 20.86
C ASP A 120 -3.46 -0.10 20.50
N LYS A 121 -2.15 -0.19 20.24
CA LYS A 121 -1.32 0.92 19.78
C LYS A 121 -1.77 1.47 18.43
N VAL A 122 -2.06 0.60 17.46
CA VAL A 122 -2.58 1.00 16.13
C VAL A 122 -3.91 1.71 16.30
N LYS A 123 -4.86 1.13 17.05
CA LYS A 123 -6.19 1.70 17.25
C LYS A 123 -6.12 3.10 17.88
N ALA A 124 -5.35 3.24 18.97
CA ALA A 124 -5.16 4.52 19.63
C ALA A 124 -4.57 5.56 18.67
N LYS A 125 -3.48 5.23 17.95
CA LYS A 125 -2.87 6.15 16.98
C LYS A 125 -3.80 6.49 15.82
N ALA A 126 -4.56 5.53 15.30
CA ALA A 126 -5.52 5.78 14.24
C ALA A 126 -6.55 6.84 14.69
N ILE A 127 -7.20 6.61 15.83
CA ILE A 127 -8.29 7.47 16.35
C ILE A 127 -7.76 8.83 16.83
N GLU A 128 -6.65 8.86 17.56
CA GLU A 128 -6.19 10.08 18.24
C GLU A 128 -5.29 10.96 17.37
N ARG A 129 -4.64 10.40 16.35
CA ARG A 129 -3.61 11.11 15.57
C ARG A 129 -3.94 11.19 14.08
N TYR A 130 -4.17 10.06 13.43
CA TYR A 130 -4.18 10.01 11.96
C TYR A 130 -5.57 10.34 11.38
N LEU A 131 -6.62 9.62 11.80
CA LEU A 131 -7.97 9.82 11.26
C LEU A 131 -8.50 11.26 11.42
N PRO A 132 -8.27 11.98 12.56
CA PRO A 132 -8.69 13.37 12.68
C PRO A 132 -8.06 14.31 11.63
N VAL A 133 -6.81 14.05 11.22
CA VAL A 133 -6.13 14.85 10.19
C VAL A 133 -6.81 14.66 8.84
N PHE A 134 -7.08 13.41 8.46
CA PHE A 134 -7.70 13.12 7.17
C PHE A 134 -9.18 13.49 7.13
N GLU A 135 -9.92 13.28 8.22
CA GLU A 135 -11.30 13.75 8.38
C GLU A 135 -11.39 15.24 8.08
N LYS A 136 -10.54 16.05 8.72
CA LYS A 136 -10.47 17.49 8.45
C LYS A 136 -10.07 17.79 6.99
N ALA A 137 -9.14 17.05 6.42
CA ALA A 137 -8.67 17.27 5.05
C ALA A 137 -9.75 16.98 3.99
N VAL A 138 -10.66 16.04 4.24
CA VAL A 138 -11.78 15.72 3.36
C VAL A 138 -13.11 16.32 3.81
N THR A 139 -13.11 17.19 4.84
CA THR A 139 -14.29 17.95 5.25
C THR A 139 -14.51 19.11 4.29
N GLY A 140 -15.40 18.92 3.32
CA GLY A 140 -15.72 19.90 2.27
C GLY A 140 -15.14 19.52 0.90
N PRO A 141 -13.81 19.37 0.76
CA PRO A 141 -13.22 18.84 -0.48
C PRO A 141 -13.67 17.40 -0.77
N VAL A 142 -13.86 17.10 -2.06
CA VAL A 142 -14.21 15.74 -2.51
C VAL A 142 -13.01 14.79 -2.39
N TYR A 143 -11.81 15.29 -2.69
CA TYR A 143 -10.52 14.61 -2.70
C TYR A 143 -9.50 15.41 -1.88
N LEU A 144 -8.43 14.74 -1.42
CA LEU A 144 -7.45 15.33 -0.51
C LEU A 144 -6.72 16.55 -1.10
N VAL A 145 -6.33 16.51 -2.38
CA VAL A 145 -5.53 17.58 -2.99
C VAL A 145 -6.00 17.87 -4.42
N GLY A 146 -6.10 19.17 -4.75
CA GLY A 146 -6.29 19.61 -6.14
C GLY A 146 -7.65 19.30 -6.77
N GLY A 147 -8.64 18.84 -5.98
CA GLY A 147 -10.00 18.59 -6.45
C GLY A 147 -10.16 17.39 -7.39
N ARG A 148 -9.19 16.46 -7.40
CA ARG A 148 -9.18 15.24 -8.22
C ARG A 148 -8.51 14.09 -7.46
N VAL A 149 -8.72 12.86 -7.93
CA VAL A 149 -8.04 11.69 -7.38
C VAL A 149 -6.52 11.83 -7.51
N THR A 150 -5.81 11.60 -6.41
CA THR A 150 -4.36 11.51 -6.34
C THR A 150 -3.93 10.21 -5.66
N CYS A 151 -2.64 9.91 -5.68
CA CYS A 151 -2.11 8.73 -5.00
C CYS A 151 -2.32 8.76 -3.47
N ALA A 152 -2.51 9.95 -2.87
CA ALA A 152 -2.88 10.08 -1.46
C ALA A 152 -4.31 9.58 -1.21
N ASP A 153 -5.26 9.85 -2.11
CA ASP A 153 -6.64 9.35 -1.99
C ASP A 153 -6.68 7.82 -2.10
N VAL A 154 -5.85 7.25 -2.98
CA VAL A 154 -5.70 5.79 -3.16
C VAL A 154 -5.14 5.14 -1.89
N LEU A 155 -4.10 5.72 -1.28
CA LEU A 155 -3.58 5.23 0.01
C LEU A 155 -4.60 5.40 1.14
N LEU A 156 -5.39 6.48 1.15
CA LEU A 156 -6.37 6.71 2.21
C LEU A 156 -7.49 5.67 2.17
N VAL A 157 -8.02 5.33 0.99
CA VAL A 157 -9.02 4.27 0.86
C VAL A 157 -8.44 2.89 1.22
N GLU A 158 -7.20 2.59 0.81
CA GLU A 158 -6.53 1.35 1.23
C GLU A 158 -6.37 1.29 2.76
N CYS A 159 -5.87 2.35 3.37
CA CYS A 159 -5.62 2.44 4.81
C CYS A 159 -6.92 2.29 5.62
N THR A 160 -7.99 2.98 5.22
CA THR A 160 -9.28 2.92 5.92
C THR A 160 -9.91 1.53 5.84
N LEU A 161 -9.85 0.86 4.69
CA LEU A 161 -10.30 -0.53 4.56
C LEU A 161 -9.45 -1.49 5.41
N MET A 162 -8.13 -1.30 5.46
CA MET A 162 -7.26 -2.08 6.35
C MET A 162 -7.59 -1.89 7.84
N LEU A 163 -7.95 -0.68 8.24
CA LEU A 163 -8.37 -0.40 9.61
C LEU A 163 -9.69 -1.10 9.95
N GLU A 164 -10.68 -1.06 9.05
CA GLU A 164 -11.99 -1.71 9.26
C GLU A 164 -11.89 -3.24 9.29
N GLU A 165 -10.94 -3.84 8.55
CA GLU A 165 -10.62 -5.27 8.64
C GLU A 165 -10.13 -5.70 10.05
N ARG A 166 -9.65 -4.76 10.87
CA ARG A 166 -9.14 -5.02 12.24
C ARG A 166 -10.05 -4.49 13.33
N PHE A 167 -10.73 -3.39 13.06
CA PHE A 167 -11.49 -2.63 14.05
C PHE A 167 -12.85 -2.28 13.45
N CYS A 168 -13.85 -3.10 13.75
CA CYS A 168 -15.23 -2.81 13.38
C CYS A 168 -15.61 -1.40 13.87
N ASP A 169 -16.29 -0.64 13.01
CA ASP A 169 -16.78 0.71 13.29
C ASP A 169 -15.72 1.75 13.68
N ILE A 170 -14.43 1.54 13.35
CA ILE A 170 -13.39 2.52 13.68
C ILE A 170 -13.61 3.90 13.03
N LEU A 171 -14.33 3.93 11.92
CA LEU A 171 -14.71 5.17 11.23
C LEU A 171 -16.04 5.77 11.72
N ARG A 172 -16.64 5.24 12.79
CA ARG A 172 -18.02 5.59 13.21
C ARG A 172 -18.26 7.09 13.41
N ASP A 173 -17.26 7.79 13.92
CA ASP A 173 -17.31 9.22 14.26
C ASP A 173 -16.57 10.09 13.21
N PHE A 174 -16.27 9.52 12.04
CA PHE A 174 -15.52 10.14 10.95
C PHE A 174 -16.33 10.11 9.64
N ASP A 175 -17.42 10.88 9.60
CA ASP A 175 -18.41 10.88 8.51
C ASP A 175 -17.81 11.30 7.16
N SER A 176 -16.89 12.26 7.15
CA SER A 176 -16.24 12.74 5.92
C SER A 176 -15.31 11.67 5.35
N LEU A 177 -14.59 10.93 6.21
CA LEU A 177 -13.79 9.77 5.82
C LEU A 177 -14.65 8.63 5.29
N LYS A 178 -15.75 8.28 5.95
CA LYS A 178 -16.71 7.28 5.43
C LYS A 178 -17.23 7.69 4.05
N SER A 179 -17.58 8.96 3.89
CA SER A 179 -18.05 9.51 2.62
C SER A 179 -16.96 9.48 1.54
N HIS A 180 -15.71 9.81 1.88
CA HIS A 180 -14.56 9.70 0.98
C HIS A 180 -14.31 8.25 0.57
N GLN A 181 -14.26 7.32 1.53
CA GLN A 181 -14.10 5.90 1.27
C GLN A 181 -15.21 5.39 0.32
N GLY A 182 -16.48 5.71 0.60
CA GLY A 182 -17.62 5.36 -0.25
C GLY A 182 -17.49 5.85 -1.69
N ARG A 183 -17.01 7.09 -1.90
CA ARG A 183 -16.72 7.62 -3.24
C ARG A 183 -15.58 6.87 -3.91
N MET A 184 -14.49 6.61 -3.18
CA MET A 184 -13.31 5.95 -3.72
C MET A 184 -13.61 4.50 -4.13
N ILE A 185 -14.33 3.72 -3.30
CA ILE A 185 -14.69 2.33 -3.64
C ILE A 185 -15.68 2.25 -4.81
N SER A 186 -16.37 3.35 -5.14
CA SER A 186 -17.27 3.44 -6.29
C SER A 186 -16.53 3.75 -7.61
N ILE A 187 -15.23 4.06 -7.56
CA ILE A 187 -14.41 4.19 -8.78
C ILE A 187 -14.33 2.82 -9.46
N PRO A 188 -14.66 2.69 -10.77
CA PRO A 188 -14.75 1.39 -11.43
C PRO A 188 -13.50 0.52 -11.29
N ALA A 189 -12.30 1.10 -11.39
CA ALA A 189 -11.05 0.39 -11.19
C ALA A 189 -10.93 -0.22 -9.78
N ILE A 190 -11.24 0.56 -8.74
CA ILE A 190 -11.22 0.10 -7.34
C ILE A 190 -12.33 -0.92 -7.11
N GLN A 191 -13.53 -0.68 -7.62
CA GLN A 191 -14.63 -1.62 -7.48
C GLN A 191 -14.27 -3.00 -8.04
N ARG A 192 -13.65 -3.05 -9.23
CA ARG A 192 -13.10 -4.29 -9.81
C ARG A 192 -11.98 -4.88 -8.95
N PHE A 193 -11.08 -4.04 -8.44
CA PHE A 193 -9.98 -4.48 -7.58
C PHE A 193 -10.44 -5.10 -6.26
N LEU A 194 -11.61 -4.69 -5.75
CA LEU A 194 -12.19 -5.24 -4.54
C LEU A 194 -12.94 -6.56 -4.77
N GLN A 195 -13.24 -6.94 -6.01
CA GLN A 195 -13.94 -8.18 -6.30
C GLN A 195 -13.01 -9.42 -6.18
N PRO A 196 -13.59 -10.61 -5.92
CA PRO A 196 -12.86 -11.87 -6.00
C PRO A 196 -12.17 -12.06 -7.35
N GLY A 197 -10.96 -12.63 -7.34
CA GLY A 197 -10.17 -12.90 -8.55
C GLY A 197 -9.32 -11.72 -9.03
N SER A 198 -9.39 -10.56 -8.37
CA SER A 198 -8.48 -9.45 -8.64
C SER A 198 -7.05 -9.72 -8.13
N LYS A 199 -6.13 -8.79 -8.41
CA LYS A 199 -4.76 -8.81 -7.86
C LYS A 199 -4.64 -8.20 -6.45
N ARG A 200 -5.76 -7.86 -5.79
CA ARG A 200 -5.73 -7.49 -4.36
C ARG A 200 -5.36 -8.71 -3.54
N ARG A 201 -4.49 -8.55 -2.54
CA ARG A 201 -4.09 -9.66 -1.66
C ARG A 201 -4.95 -9.69 -0.40
N PRO A 202 -5.28 -10.90 0.11
CA PRO A 202 -6.02 -11.04 1.35
C PRO A 202 -5.16 -10.61 2.55
N ILE A 203 -5.78 -10.53 3.72
CA ILE A 203 -5.06 -10.36 4.98
C ILE A 203 -4.00 -11.48 5.09
N PRO A 204 -2.72 -11.15 5.40
CA PRO A 204 -1.68 -12.17 5.48
C PRO A 204 -1.97 -13.24 6.53
N ASP A 205 -1.75 -14.50 6.16
CA ASP A 205 -1.97 -15.69 6.98
C ASP A 205 -0.63 -16.34 7.43
N GLU A 206 -0.73 -17.48 8.11
CA GLU A 206 0.43 -18.24 8.57
C GLU A 206 1.30 -18.74 7.40
N SER A 207 0.69 -19.08 6.27
CA SER A 207 1.43 -19.52 5.08
C SER A 207 2.31 -18.39 4.54
N TYR A 208 1.75 -17.18 4.42
CA TYR A 208 2.52 -16.00 4.02
C TYR A 208 3.69 -15.75 4.97
N THR A 209 3.44 -15.73 6.28
CA THR A 209 4.49 -15.40 7.25
C THR A 209 5.59 -16.46 7.29
N LYS A 210 5.23 -17.73 7.14
CA LYS A 210 6.19 -18.83 6.99
C LYS A 210 7.08 -18.65 5.77
N THR A 211 6.49 -18.42 4.59
CA THR A 211 7.27 -18.19 3.35
C THR A 211 8.20 -16.98 3.48
N VAL A 212 7.72 -15.87 4.06
CA VAL A 212 8.57 -14.68 4.29
C VAL A 212 9.75 -15.02 5.19
N LYS A 213 9.51 -15.73 6.32
CA LYS A 213 10.57 -16.13 7.26
C LYS A 213 11.59 -17.05 6.61
N GLU A 214 11.16 -18.02 5.80
CA GLU A 214 12.04 -18.96 5.10
C GLU A 214 12.89 -18.25 4.03
N VAL A 215 12.27 -17.46 3.16
CA VAL A 215 12.95 -16.76 2.05
C VAL A 215 13.95 -15.74 2.57
N PHE A 216 13.59 -14.97 3.59
CA PHE A 216 14.50 -13.97 4.17
C PHE A 216 15.38 -14.51 5.28
N GLN A 217 15.24 -15.78 5.68
CA GLN A 217 15.95 -16.38 6.80
C GLN A 217 15.79 -15.53 8.08
N MET A 218 14.57 -15.06 8.32
CA MET A 218 14.26 -14.18 9.45
C MET A 218 14.12 -15.01 10.73
N ASN A 219 15.11 -14.89 11.62
CA ASN A 219 15.02 -15.37 12.99
C ASN A 219 14.30 -14.34 13.85
N ILE A 220 13.00 -14.14 13.66
CA ILE A 220 12.26 -13.20 14.50
C ILE A 220 11.57 -13.91 15.67
N GLN A 221 12.01 -13.60 16.89
CA GLN A 221 11.18 -13.59 18.08
C GLN A 221 10.71 -12.14 18.28
N PHE A 222 9.41 -11.87 18.11
CA PHE A 222 8.78 -10.62 18.56
C PHE A 222 8.01 -10.91 19.84
#